data_AF-A0A9W4A086-F1
#
_entry.id   AF-A0A9W4A086-F1
#
_cell.length_a   1.000
_cell.length_b   1.000
_cell.length_c   1.000
_cell.angle_alpha   90.00
_cell.angle_beta   90.00
_cell.angle_gamma   90.00
#
_symmetry.space_group_name_H-M   'P 1'
#
loop_
_entity.id
_entity.type
_entity.pdbx_description
1 polymer ?
#
loop_
_entity_poly.entity_id
_entity_poly.type
_entity_poly.pdbx_seq_one_letter_code
_entity_poly.pdbx_strand_id
1 'polypeptide(L)'
;MLELLLVPTAALTYALVSDKFKRKDGDKKKIQVFFEVSGIAIKRDDKLHYPKFQKQIDDDRSTTYIYILPVGMPSKIIQKVEDVVSEGLNKPVRIHYDNYKLSIRVFHKDIPNKWRWSETLVEQGEWLVPIGQSLEELIYHDFDKTPHMTLGGLTRMGKTVFLKNVMTSLITAQSDHTHLYIVDLKGGLEFGPYQNLKQVESIAEKPIQAFQVLNTILKKMEEKMCYMKERHYTNVVETNIKERHFIIVDEGAELCPDKSMDKEQQKLLIACQRMLSYIARIGGALGFRLIFCTQYPTGDTLPRQVKQNSDAKLGFRLPTQTASQVVIDECGLESIKSIPGRALFKTDRLTEIQVPYISNETMWNVLKQYEVEKHEHTNTHQIESSDDDSDLD
;
A
#
# COMPACT_ATOMS: atom_id res chain seq x y z
N MET A 1 -17.93 -11.42 -43.88
CA MET A 1 -18.10 -12.19 -42.62
C MET A 1 -16.80 -12.02 -41.84
N LEU A 2 -16.80 -11.36 -40.68
CA LEU A 2 -15.58 -11.23 -39.86
C LEU A 2 -15.39 -12.54 -39.09
N GLU A 3 -14.38 -13.32 -39.47
CA GLU A 3 -13.97 -14.50 -38.70
C GLU A 3 -12.66 -14.20 -37.97
N LEU A 4 -12.66 -14.47 -36.66
CA LEU A 4 -11.46 -14.45 -35.84
C LEU A 4 -10.87 -15.85 -35.79
N LEU A 5 -9.61 -16.00 -36.21
CA LEU A 5 -8.88 -17.26 -36.12
C LEU A 5 -8.20 -17.37 -34.76
N LEU A 6 -8.78 -18.11 -33.83
CA LEU A 6 -8.10 -18.49 -32.58
C LEU A 6 -7.37 -19.82 -32.81
N VAL A 7 -6.04 -19.77 -32.78
CA VAL A 7 -5.21 -20.98 -32.85
C VAL A 7 -5.22 -21.69 -31.49
N PRO A 8 -5.33 -23.03 -31.42
CA PRO A 8 -5.32 -23.77 -30.15
C PRO A 8 -4.05 -23.48 -29.35
N THR A 9 -4.17 -23.33 -28.03
CA THR A 9 -3.06 -23.04 -27.10
C THR A 9 -1.89 -24.00 -27.24
N ALA A 10 -2.14 -25.30 -27.47
CA ALA A 10 -1.09 -26.30 -27.69
C ALA A 10 -0.21 -26.03 -28.93
N ALA A 11 -0.79 -25.46 -29.98
CA ALA A 11 -0.05 -25.09 -31.20
C ALA A 11 0.80 -23.82 -30.99
N LEU A 12 0.33 -22.88 -30.16
CA LEU A 12 1.13 -21.73 -29.74
C LEU A 12 2.36 -22.17 -28.94
N THR A 13 2.19 -23.05 -27.94
CA THR A 13 3.31 -23.52 -27.11
C THR A 13 4.38 -24.21 -27.95
N TYR A 14 3.98 -25.06 -28.90
CA TYR A 14 4.93 -25.74 -29.80
C TYR A 14 5.69 -24.76 -30.71
N ALA A 15 5.01 -23.74 -31.25
CA ALA A 15 5.63 -22.72 -32.10
C ALA A 15 6.61 -21.82 -31.32
N LEU A 16 6.30 -21.48 -30.06
CA LEU A 16 7.17 -20.73 -29.15
C LEU A 16 8.44 -21.50 -28.76
N VAL A 17 8.34 -22.83 -28.61
CA VAL A 17 9.46 -23.71 -28.28
C VAL A 17 10.36 -24.02 -29.50
N SER A 18 9.83 -23.83 -30.72
CA SER A 18 10.57 -24.09 -31.96
C SER A 18 11.77 -23.16 -32.17
N ASP A 19 12.83 -23.66 -32.81
CA ASP A 19 14.10 -22.93 -33.04
C ASP A 19 13.95 -21.63 -33.86
N LYS A 20 12.77 -21.36 -34.46
CA LYS A 20 12.46 -20.07 -35.09
C LYS A 20 12.40 -18.90 -34.08
N PHE A 21 11.96 -19.13 -32.84
CA PHE A 21 11.90 -18.11 -31.78
C PHE A 21 13.23 -17.92 -31.04
N LYS A 22 14.15 -18.89 -31.13
CA LYS A 22 15.48 -18.85 -30.49
C LYS A 22 16.52 -18.00 -31.24
N ARG A 23 16.21 -17.47 -32.42
CA ARG A 23 17.12 -16.55 -33.13
C ARG A 23 17.20 -15.20 -32.40
N LYS A 24 18.37 -14.55 -32.49
CA LYS A 24 18.72 -13.20 -32.00
C LYS A 24 17.92 -12.06 -32.69
N ASP A 25 16.65 -12.30 -32.98
CA ASP A 25 15.74 -11.31 -33.54
C ASP A 25 15.24 -10.38 -32.43
N GLY A 26 15.19 -9.06 -32.67
CA GLY A 26 14.73 -8.07 -31.69
C GLY A 26 13.26 -8.26 -31.31
N ASP A 27 12.85 -7.79 -30.11
CA ASP A 27 11.53 -8.08 -29.54
C ASP A 27 10.38 -7.70 -30.51
N LYS A 28 10.51 -6.62 -31.29
CA LYS A 28 9.57 -6.25 -32.37
C LYS A 28 9.26 -7.40 -33.33
N LYS A 29 10.28 -8.13 -33.80
CA LYS A 29 10.12 -9.22 -34.76
C LYS A 29 9.48 -10.43 -34.10
N LYS A 30 9.83 -10.72 -32.84
CA LYS A 30 9.19 -11.76 -32.04
C LYS A 30 7.70 -11.47 -31.82
N ILE A 31 7.34 -10.23 -31.52
CA ILE A 31 5.93 -9.79 -31.39
C ILE A 31 5.18 -9.93 -32.71
N GLN A 32 5.81 -9.58 -33.84
CA GLN A 32 5.19 -9.75 -35.15
C GLN A 32 4.90 -11.24 -35.47
N VAL A 33 5.90 -12.10 -35.27
CA VAL A 33 5.73 -13.56 -35.45
C VAL A 33 4.65 -14.10 -34.51
N PHE A 34 4.55 -13.55 -33.30
CA PHE A 34 3.51 -13.93 -32.36
C PHE A 34 2.10 -13.66 -32.91
N PHE A 35 1.84 -12.49 -33.52
CA PHE A 35 0.55 -12.21 -34.14
C PHE A 35 0.22 -13.20 -35.26
N GLU A 36 1.22 -13.59 -36.04
CA GLU A 36 1.09 -14.53 -37.14
C GLU A 36 0.75 -15.95 -36.66
N VAL A 37 1.49 -16.44 -35.67
CA VAL A 37 1.31 -17.78 -35.08
C VAL A 37 0.00 -17.89 -34.30
N SER A 38 -0.39 -16.83 -33.60
CA SER A 38 -1.58 -16.84 -32.74
C SER A 38 -2.88 -16.57 -33.50
N GLY A 39 -2.80 -16.27 -34.80
CA GLY A 39 -3.96 -15.95 -35.63
C GLY A 39 -4.62 -14.60 -35.27
N ILE A 40 -3.87 -13.70 -34.61
CA ILE A 40 -4.38 -12.37 -34.22
C ILE A 40 -4.42 -11.48 -35.46
N ALA A 41 -5.47 -11.68 -36.24
CA ALA A 41 -5.70 -11.02 -37.52
C ALA A 41 -7.20 -10.93 -37.81
N ILE A 42 -7.53 -10.10 -38.80
CA ILE A 42 -8.87 -10.07 -39.39
C ILE A 42 -8.80 -10.57 -40.81
N LYS A 43 -9.67 -11.52 -41.15
CA LYS A 43 -9.87 -11.95 -42.54
C LYS A 43 -10.84 -11.01 -43.25
N ARG A 44 -10.41 -10.38 -44.35
CA ARG A 44 -11.25 -9.61 -45.30
C ARG A 44 -10.83 -9.96 -46.72
N ASP A 45 -11.79 -10.21 -47.61
CA ASP A 45 -11.54 -10.52 -49.02
C ASP A 45 -10.48 -11.62 -49.22
N ASP A 46 -10.59 -12.69 -48.43
CA ASP A 46 -9.65 -13.82 -48.35
C ASP A 46 -8.19 -13.49 -47.99
N LYS A 47 -7.92 -12.26 -47.51
CA LYS A 47 -6.62 -11.84 -47.00
C LYS A 47 -6.66 -11.65 -45.48
N LEU A 48 -5.57 -12.07 -44.83
CA LEU A 48 -5.36 -11.84 -43.40
C LEU A 48 -4.67 -10.50 -43.18
N HIS A 49 -5.28 -9.68 -42.33
CA HIS A 49 -4.75 -8.39 -41.90
C HIS A 49 -4.27 -8.50 -40.46
N TYR A 50 -2.97 -8.37 -40.25
CA TYR A 50 -2.34 -8.37 -38.93
C TYR A 50 -2.18 -6.95 -38.37
N PRO A 51 -2.01 -6.79 -37.05
CA PRO A 51 -1.55 -5.55 -36.43
C PRO A 51 -0.29 -5.02 -37.13
N LYS A 52 -0.31 -3.73 -37.50
CA LYS A 52 0.83 -3.09 -38.18
C LYS A 52 1.64 -2.26 -37.21
N PHE A 53 2.94 -2.50 -37.14
CA PHE A 53 3.84 -1.70 -36.31
C PHE A 53 3.80 -0.23 -36.74
N GLN A 54 3.65 0.66 -35.76
CA GLN A 54 3.64 2.11 -35.96
C GLN A 54 4.94 2.75 -35.45
N LYS A 55 5.27 2.57 -34.17
CA LYS A 55 6.45 3.17 -33.55
C LYS A 55 6.91 2.41 -32.30
N GLN A 56 8.13 2.71 -31.88
CA GLN A 56 8.74 2.22 -30.65
C GLN A 56 9.08 3.43 -29.75
N ILE A 57 8.90 3.27 -28.45
CA ILE A 57 9.29 4.25 -27.42
C ILE A 57 10.11 3.50 -26.38
N ASP A 58 11.31 3.96 -26.09
CA ASP A 58 12.20 3.37 -25.09
C ASP A 58 12.21 4.24 -23.83
N ASP A 59 12.15 3.59 -22.67
CA ASP A 59 12.37 4.19 -21.36
C ASP A 59 13.46 3.41 -20.59
N ASP A 60 13.74 3.81 -19.35
CA ASP A 60 14.83 3.24 -18.53
C ASP A 60 14.56 1.79 -18.05
N ARG A 61 13.32 1.31 -18.17
CA ARG A 61 12.88 0.00 -17.68
C ARG A 61 12.30 -0.89 -18.77
N SER A 62 11.90 -0.35 -19.91
CA SER A 62 11.09 -1.03 -20.91
C SER A 62 11.17 -0.40 -22.30
N THR A 63 10.73 -1.19 -23.28
CA THR A 63 10.45 -0.73 -24.63
C THR A 63 8.97 -0.92 -24.93
N THR A 64 8.28 0.13 -25.34
CA THR A 64 6.88 0.09 -25.79
C THR A 64 6.82 0.02 -27.31
N TYR A 65 6.24 -1.06 -27.84
CA TYR A 65 5.95 -1.24 -29.25
C TYR A 65 4.48 -0.93 -29.53
N ILE A 66 4.21 0.06 -30.38
CA ILE A 66 2.85 0.49 -30.72
C ILE A 66 2.48 -0.07 -32.08
N TYR A 67 1.35 -0.77 -32.15
CA TYR A 67 0.77 -1.35 -33.35
C TYR A 67 -0.62 -0.77 -33.63
N ILE A 68 -0.97 -0.60 -34.90
CA ILE A 68 -2.33 -0.25 -35.33
C ILE A 68 -3.06 -1.55 -35.68
N LEU A 69 -4.18 -1.79 -34.98
CA LEU A 69 -5.04 -2.93 -35.21
C LEU A 69 -5.89 -2.75 -36.46
N PRO A 70 -6.19 -3.83 -37.20
CA PRO A 70 -7.21 -3.81 -38.23
C PRO A 70 -8.59 -3.49 -37.64
N VAL A 71 -9.40 -2.76 -38.41
CA VAL A 71 -10.76 -2.38 -38.00
C VAL A 71 -11.63 -3.62 -37.76
N GLY A 72 -12.30 -3.64 -36.61
CA GLY A 72 -13.20 -4.72 -36.20
C GLY A 72 -12.60 -5.76 -35.27
N MET A 73 -11.38 -5.54 -34.75
CA MET A 73 -10.72 -6.48 -33.83
C MET A 73 -11.27 -6.29 -32.41
N PRO A 74 -11.87 -7.32 -31.79
CA PRO A 74 -12.39 -7.19 -30.43
C PRO A 74 -11.27 -7.02 -29.40
N SER A 75 -11.43 -6.05 -28.48
CA SER A 75 -10.46 -5.78 -27.42
C SER A 75 -10.26 -6.95 -26.45
N LYS A 76 -11.26 -7.81 -26.25
CA LYS A 76 -11.19 -8.97 -25.33
C LYS A 76 -10.17 -10.04 -25.73
N ILE A 77 -9.80 -10.15 -27.01
CA ILE A 77 -8.83 -11.15 -27.47
C ILE A 77 -7.42 -10.76 -27.06
N ILE A 78 -7.19 -9.45 -26.91
CA ILE A 78 -5.89 -8.84 -26.61
C ILE A 78 -5.46 -9.12 -25.16
N GLN A 79 -6.37 -9.29 -24.22
CA GLN A 79 -6.00 -9.60 -22.84
C GLN A 79 -5.31 -10.97 -22.71
N LYS A 80 -5.71 -11.95 -23.52
CA LYS A 80 -5.05 -13.28 -23.58
C LYS A 80 -3.69 -13.23 -24.28
N VAL A 81 -3.34 -12.10 -24.90
CA VAL A 81 -2.07 -11.93 -25.60
C VAL A 81 -0.95 -11.60 -24.62
N GLU A 82 -1.25 -10.97 -23.49
CA GLU A 82 -0.24 -10.53 -22.52
C GLU A 82 0.58 -11.72 -21.99
N ASP A 83 -0.10 -12.73 -21.43
CA ASP A 83 0.56 -13.91 -20.85
C ASP A 83 1.43 -14.64 -21.88
N VAL A 84 0.91 -14.80 -23.11
CA VAL A 84 1.60 -15.59 -24.13
C VAL A 84 2.76 -14.82 -24.76
N VAL A 85 2.63 -13.50 -24.95
CA VAL A 85 3.75 -12.66 -25.38
C VAL A 85 4.81 -12.60 -24.28
N SER A 86 4.40 -12.51 -23.01
CA SER A 86 5.30 -12.57 -21.87
C SER A 86 6.09 -13.88 -21.84
N GLU A 87 5.42 -15.03 -22.02
CA GLU A 87 6.06 -16.35 -22.09
C GLU A 87 7.01 -16.47 -23.30
N GLY A 88 6.55 -16.06 -24.49
CA GLY A 88 7.34 -16.14 -25.72
C GLY A 88 8.56 -15.21 -25.76
N LEU A 89 8.48 -14.06 -25.09
CA LEU A 89 9.61 -13.15 -24.94
C LEU A 89 10.50 -13.48 -23.74
N ASN A 90 10.02 -14.32 -22.81
CA ASN A 90 10.62 -14.56 -21.50
C ASN A 90 10.94 -13.24 -20.77
N LYS A 91 10.02 -12.29 -20.84
CA LYS A 91 10.11 -10.95 -20.26
C LYS A 91 8.73 -10.53 -19.79
N PRO A 92 8.61 -9.77 -18.68
CA PRO A 92 7.32 -9.20 -18.31
C PRO A 92 6.79 -8.29 -19.43
N VAL A 93 5.49 -8.36 -19.67
CA VAL A 93 4.81 -7.56 -20.69
C VAL A 93 3.55 -6.96 -20.10
N ARG A 94 3.25 -5.73 -20.50
CA ARG A 94 1.96 -5.07 -20.25
C ARG A 94 1.36 -4.64 -21.56
N ILE A 95 0.07 -4.92 -21.76
CA ILE A 95 -0.63 -4.57 -22.98
C ILE A 95 -1.74 -3.56 -22.70
N HIS A 96 -1.69 -2.43 -23.39
CA HIS A 96 -2.73 -1.41 -23.35
C HIS A 96 -3.38 -1.25 -24.72
N TYR A 97 -4.70 -1.06 -24.73
CA TYR A 97 -5.48 -0.83 -25.93
C TYR A 97 -6.21 0.52 -25.85
N ASP A 98 -6.01 1.36 -26.86
CA ASP A 98 -6.69 2.65 -27.01
C ASP A 98 -7.01 2.90 -28.48
N ASN A 99 -8.29 2.97 -28.84
CA ASN A 99 -8.78 3.42 -30.16
C ASN A 99 -7.98 2.86 -31.35
N TYR A 100 -8.01 1.53 -31.55
CA TYR A 100 -7.27 0.79 -32.58
C TYR A 100 -5.75 0.75 -32.40
N LYS A 101 -5.18 1.34 -31.36
CA LYS A 101 -3.75 1.21 -31.02
C LYS A 101 -3.58 0.14 -29.95
N LEU A 102 -2.60 -0.73 -30.20
CA LEU A 102 -2.14 -1.76 -29.31
C LEU A 102 -0.72 -1.40 -28.86
N SER A 103 -0.57 -1.06 -27.58
CA SER A 103 0.72 -0.76 -26.96
C SER A 103 1.19 -1.99 -26.20
N ILE A 104 2.29 -2.60 -26.65
CA ILE A 104 2.94 -3.73 -25.99
C ILE A 104 4.21 -3.21 -25.33
N ARG A 105 4.17 -3.05 -24.01
CA ARG A 105 5.32 -2.62 -23.20
C ARG A 105 6.06 -3.85 -22.72
N VAL A 106 7.31 -4.00 -23.17
CA VAL A 106 8.19 -5.13 -22.84
C VAL A 106 9.24 -4.64 -21.86
N PHE A 107 9.24 -5.19 -20.64
CA PHE A 107 10.16 -4.76 -19.59
C PHE A 107 11.51 -5.46 -19.73
N HIS A 108 12.58 -4.70 -19.52
CA HIS A 108 13.96 -5.20 -19.48
C HIS A 108 14.38 -5.63 -18.07
N LYS A 109 13.63 -5.22 -17.05
CA LYS A 109 13.89 -5.46 -15.63
C LYS A 109 12.61 -5.97 -14.97
N ASP A 110 12.76 -6.96 -14.10
CA ASP A 110 11.69 -7.39 -13.19
C ASP A 110 11.50 -6.39 -12.04
N ILE A 111 10.41 -6.58 -11.28
CA ILE A 111 10.29 -6.01 -9.93
C ILE A 111 11.47 -6.54 -9.09
N PRO A 112 12.28 -5.66 -8.47
CA PRO A 112 13.45 -6.10 -7.72
C PRO A 112 13.05 -7.05 -6.57
N ASN A 113 13.91 -8.01 -6.25
CA ASN A 113 13.71 -8.89 -5.09
C ASN A 113 14.11 -8.21 -3.78
N LYS A 114 14.97 -7.19 -3.85
CA LYS A 114 15.35 -6.33 -2.74
C LYS A 114 15.63 -4.95 -3.31
N TRP A 115 15.00 -3.95 -2.74
CA TRP A 115 15.19 -2.55 -3.13
C TRP A 115 15.60 -1.78 -1.88
N ARG A 116 16.74 -1.10 -1.87
CA ARG A 116 17.25 -0.42 -0.67
C ARG A 116 16.64 0.96 -0.57
N TRP A 117 16.26 1.36 0.65
CA TRP A 117 15.87 2.73 0.93
C TRP A 117 17.09 3.66 0.77
N SER A 118 16.86 4.87 0.27
CA SER A 118 17.83 5.96 0.24
C SER A 118 17.11 7.30 0.45
N GLU A 119 17.84 8.30 0.96
CA GLU A 119 17.29 9.65 1.19
C GLU A 119 16.75 10.28 -0.10
N THR A 120 17.31 9.93 -1.26
CA THR A 120 16.85 10.39 -2.58
C THR A 120 15.43 9.95 -2.93
N LEU A 121 14.84 9.00 -2.18
CA LEU A 121 13.45 8.59 -2.35
C LEU A 121 12.48 9.48 -1.58
N VAL A 122 12.98 10.38 -0.73
CA VAL A 122 12.16 11.26 0.10
C VAL A 122 11.97 12.59 -0.60
N GLU A 123 10.72 12.94 -0.87
CA GLU A 123 10.35 14.26 -1.39
C GLU A 123 10.24 15.25 -0.23
N GLN A 124 11.16 16.21 -0.17
CA GLN A 124 11.24 17.19 0.92
C GLN A 124 10.06 18.15 0.88
N GLY A 125 9.47 18.44 2.05
CA GLY A 125 8.35 19.37 2.15
C GLY A 125 6.99 18.78 1.75
N GLU A 126 6.93 17.52 1.35
CA GLU A 126 5.69 16.85 0.91
C GLU A 126 5.27 15.74 1.88
N TRP A 127 3.97 15.43 1.93
CA TRP A 127 3.43 14.29 2.69
C TRP A 127 3.46 12.99 1.86
N LEU A 128 4.51 12.83 1.05
CA LEU A 128 4.73 11.73 0.13
C LEU A 128 5.67 10.69 0.74
N VAL A 129 5.25 9.43 0.73
CA VAL A 129 6.07 8.30 1.18
C VAL A 129 6.32 7.34 0.01
N PRO A 130 7.57 6.94 -0.26
CA PRO A 130 7.86 5.92 -1.27
C PRO A 130 7.32 4.56 -0.80
N ILE A 131 6.29 4.07 -1.48
CA ILE A 131 5.62 2.81 -1.14
C ILE A 131 6.35 1.62 -1.73
N GLY A 132 6.80 1.73 -2.98
CA GLY A 132 7.56 0.65 -3.61
C GLY A 132 7.83 0.83 -5.09
N GLN A 133 8.79 0.07 -5.59
CA GLN A 133 9.07 -0.06 -7.01
C GLN A 133 8.15 -1.11 -7.62
N SER A 134 7.25 -0.70 -8.51
CA SER A 134 6.48 -1.62 -9.35
C SER A 134 7.30 -2.07 -10.56
N LEU A 135 6.69 -2.88 -11.43
CA LEU A 135 7.28 -3.23 -12.71
C LEU A 135 7.50 -1.96 -13.56
N GLU A 136 6.53 -1.04 -13.51
CA GLU A 136 6.40 0.13 -14.38
C GLU A 136 7.12 1.36 -13.83
N GLU A 137 6.98 1.63 -12.54
CA GLU A 137 7.36 2.91 -11.96
C GLU A 137 7.58 2.83 -10.44
N LEU A 138 8.17 3.89 -9.90
CA LEU A 138 8.21 4.12 -8.47
C LEU A 138 6.86 4.68 -8.00
N ILE A 139 6.24 4.02 -7.04
CA ILE A 139 4.95 4.41 -6.47
C ILE A 139 5.17 5.15 -5.15
N TYR A 140 4.54 6.31 -5.05
CA TYR A 140 4.41 7.11 -3.84
C TYR A 140 2.97 7.06 -3.32
N HIS A 141 2.82 7.26 -2.02
CA HIS A 141 1.54 7.53 -1.40
C HIS A 141 1.56 8.92 -0.79
N ASP A 142 0.50 9.67 -1.11
CA ASP A 142 0.28 11.02 -0.65
C ASP A 142 -0.76 11.02 0.46
N PHE A 143 -0.30 11.31 1.68
CA PHE A 143 -1.15 11.33 2.86
C PHE A 143 -2.05 12.57 2.99
N ASP A 144 -1.89 13.59 2.14
CA ASP A 144 -2.85 14.69 2.03
C ASP A 144 -3.98 14.35 1.05
N LYS A 145 -3.71 13.51 0.04
CA LYS A 145 -4.75 12.99 -0.87
C LYS A 145 -5.54 11.83 -0.27
N THR A 146 -4.85 10.88 0.34
CA THR A 146 -5.45 9.67 0.92
C THR A 146 -4.95 9.50 2.35
N PRO A 147 -5.69 9.99 3.37
CA PRO A 147 -5.14 10.15 4.72
C PRO A 147 -4.96 8.84 5.51
N HIS A 148 -5.72 7.80 5.19
CA HIS A 148 -5.73 6.57 5.97
C HIS A 148 -5.25 5.39 5.12
N MET A 149 -4.50 4.49 5.76
CA MET A 149 -3.94 3.29 5.17
C MET A 149 -4.19 2.07 6.05
N THR A 150 -4.60 0.97 5.43
CA THR A 150 -4.61 -0.35 6.09
C THR A 150 -3.46 -1.21 5.59
N LEU A 151 -2.82 -1.91 6.52
CA LEU A 151 -1.69 -2.78 6.28
C LEU A 151 -1.94 -4.19 6.81
N GLY A 152 -1.66 -5.21 6.01
CA GLY A 152 -1.79 -6.60 6.43
C GLY A 152 -0.62 -7.47 5.98
N GLY A 153 -0.29 -8.51 6.75
CA GLY A 153 0.74 -9.46 6.34
C GLY A 153 1.25 -10.36 7.45
N LEU A 154 1.79 -11.52 7.07
CA LEU A 154 2.44 -12.43 8.02
C LEU A 154 3.71 -11.81 8.64
N THR A 155 4.15 -12.37 9.76
CA THR A 155 5.43 -12.03 10.38
C THR A 155 6.58 -12.17 9.39
N ARG A 156 7.59 -11.28 9.51
CA ARG A 156 8.81 -11.28 8.68
C ARG A 156 8.60 -11.07 7.17
N MET A 157 7.39 -10.76 6.71
CA MET A 157 7.14 -10.48 5.29
C MET A 157 7.42 -9.02 4.87
N GLY A 158 7.72 -8.12 5.82
CA GLY A 158 8.10 -6.73 5.52
C GLY A 158 7.27 -5.66 6.23
N LYS A 159 6.20 -6.05 6.96
CA LYS A 159 5.30 -5.13 7.67
C LYS A 159 6.02 -4.10 8.54
N THR A 160 6.83 -4.57 9.48
CA THR A 160 7.57 -3.69 10.41
C THR A 160 8.59 -2.82 9.67
N VAL A 161 9.32 -3.38 8.70
CA VAL A 161 10.29 -2.60 7.89
C VAL A 161 9.59 -1.49 7.11
N PHE A 162 8.39 -1.75 6.58
CA PHE A 162 7.59 -0.73 5.92
C PHE A 162 7.18 0.40 6.87
N LEU A 163 6.73 0.08 8.09
CA LEU A 163 6.41 1.11 9.09
C LEU A 163 7.63 1.98 9.42
N LYS A 164 8.82 1.36 9.53
CA LYS A 164 10.09 2.09 9.71
C LYS A 164 10.38 3.01 8.53
N ASN A 165 10.17 2.56 7.29
CA ASN A 165 10.31 3.43 6.11
C ASN A 165 9.35 4.62 6.14
N VAL A 166 8.08 4.39 6.48
CA VAL A 166 7.06 5.43 6.56
C VAL A 166 7.47 6.47 7.59
N MET A 167 7.77 6.05 8.82
CA MET A 167 8.21 6.94 9.88
C MET A 167 9.46 7.73 9.48
N THR A 168 10.47 7.04 8.94
CA THR A 168 11.71 7.68 8.51
C THR A 168 11.44 8.73 7.44
N SER A 169 10.68 8.38 6.41
CA SER A 169 10.39 9.29 5.29
C SER A 169 9.58 10.52 5.72
N LEU A 170 8.61 10.34 6.63
CA LEU A 170 7.81 11.46 7.15
C LEU A 170 8.65 12.40 8.02
N ILE A 171 9.43 11.84 8.96
CA ILE A 171 10.32 12.63 9.82
C ILE A 171 11.34 13.40 8.98
N THR A 172 11.90 12.78 7.95
CA THR A 172 12.92 13.44 7.13
C THR A 172 12.36 14.42 6.12
N ALA A 173 11.13 14.23 5.63
CA ALA A 173 10.49 15.17 4.70
C ALA A 173 9.96 16.43 5.42
N GLN A 174 9.45 16.27 6.64
CA GLN A 174 8.68 17.29 7.37
C GLN A 174 8.94 17.24 8.88
N SER A 175 10.22 17.36 9.28
CA SER A 175 10.70 17.13 10.65
C SER A 175 10.01 17.98 11.73
N ASP A 176 9.68 19.23 11.43
CA ASP A 176 9.04 20.17 12.38
C ASP A 176 7.51 20.08 12.40
N HIS A 177 6.91 19.31 11.50
CA HIS A 177 5.47 19.25 11.30
C HIS A 177 4.90 17.82 11.42
N THR A 178 5.76 16.83 11.67
CA THR A 178 5.38 15.44 11.85
C THR A 178 5.17 15.12 13.32
N HIS A 179 3.98 14.62 13.67
CA HIS A 179 3.65 14.12 15.01
C HIS A 179 3.25 12.66 14.92
N LEU A 180 3.92 11.76 15.64
CA LEU A 180 3.70 10.32 15.60
C LEU A 180 3.13 9.82 16.93
N TYR A 181 2.01 9.11 16.86
CA TYR A 181 1.41 8.38 17.97
C TYR A 181 1.48 6.89 17.63
N ILE A 182 2.25 6.13 18.40
CA ILE A 182 2.52 4.71 18.11
C ILE A 182 1.77 3.86 19.12
N VAL A 183 1.00 2.90 18.63
CA VAL A 183 0.37 1.84 19.44
C VAL A 183 1.02 0.53 19.03
N ASP A 184 1.99 0.07 19.82
CA ASP A 184 2.77 -1.16 19.61
C ASP A 184 2.39 -2.21 20.66
N LEU A 185 1.34 -2.96 20.38
CA LEU A 185 0.83 -3.98 21.31
C LEU A 185 1.61 -5.30 21.22
N LYS A 186 2.76 -5.34 20.52
CA LYS A 186 3.66 -6.51 20.42
C LYS A 186 4.87 -6.42 21.35
N GLY A 187 4.74 -5.73 22.48
CA GLY A 187 5.75 -5.72 23.54
C GLY A 187 6.87 -4.71 23.37
N GLY A 188 6.68 -3.67 22.57
CA GLY A 188 7.51 -2.45 22.59
C GLY A 188 8.91 -2.54 21.96
N LEU A 189 9.37 -3.74 21.59
CA LEU A 189 10.75 -3.94 21.13
C LEU A 189 11.08 -3.26 19.80
N GLU A 190 10.09 -3.11 18.92
CA GLU A 190 10.33 -2.57 17.57
C GLU A 190 10.26 -1.04 17.53
N PHE A 191 9.47 -0.41 18.41
CA PHE A 191 9.22 1.03 18.39
C PHE A 191 9.66 1.78 19.67
N GLY A 192 9.95 1.10 20.78
CA GLY A 192 10.51 1.71 21.99
C GLY A 192 11.73 2.61 21.73
N PRO A 193 12.70 2.22 20.87
CA PRO A 193 13.86 3.05 20.57
C PRO A 193 13.54 4.46 20.01
N TYR A 194 12.35 4.70 19.46
CA TYR A 194 11.96 5.98 18.85
C TYR A 194 11.39 6.98 19.86
N GLN A 195 11.20 6.56 21.12
CA GLN A 195 10.54 7.36 22.15
C GLN A 195 11.14 8.77 22.30
N ASN A 196 12.46 8.91 22.11
CA ASN A 196 13.17 10.18 22.28
C ASN A 196 13.23 11.05 21.02
N LEU A 197 12.69 10.61 19.88
CA LEU A 197 12.62 11.47 18.69
C LEU A 197 11.61 12.61 18.91
N LYS A 198 11.97 13.86 18.59
CA LYS A 198 11.11 15.06 18.74
C LYS A 198 9.69 14.84 18.22
N GLN A 199 9.56 14.13 17.10
CA GLN A 199 8.29 13.89 16.39
C GLN A 199 7.39 12.85 17.07
N VAL A 200 7.92 11.97 17.91
CA VAL A 200 7.14 10.92 18.57
C VAL A 200 6.44 11.49 19.80
N GLU A 201 5.14 11.67 19.74
CA GLU A 201 4.37 12.25 20.85
C GLU A 201 4.15 11.24 21.98
N SER A 202 3.88 9.98 21.63
CA SER A 202 3.66 8.91 22.61
C SER A 202 3.79 7.53 21.99
N ILE A 203 4.21 6.56 22.81
CA ILE A 203 4.19 5.14 22.49
C ILE A 203 3.32 4.42 23.52
N ALA A 204 2.37 3.62 23.05
CA ALA A 204 1.51 2.80 23.87
C ALA A 204 1.83 1.32 23.62
N GLU A 205 2.22 0.61 24.67
CA GLU A 205 2.56 -0.82 24.62
C GLU A 205 1.46 -1.71 25.20
N LYS A 206 0.49 -1.10 25.89
CA LYS A 206 -0.64 -1.78 26.53
C LYS A 206 -1.97 -1.18 26.11
N PRO A 207 -3.07 -1.96 26.10
CA PRO A 207 -4.40 -1.45 25.72
C PRO A 207 -4.86 -0.21 26.50
N ILE A 208 -4.55 -0.13 27.80
CA ILE A 208 -4.89 1.03 28.63
C ILE A 208 -4.13 2.29 28.22
N GLN A 209 -2.86 2.16 27.85
CA GLN A 209 -2.07 3.28 27.32
C GLN A 209 -2.58 3.68 25.93
N ALA A 210 -2.96 2.70 25.10
CA ALA A 210 -3.55 2.98 23.80
C ALA A 210 -4.83 3.80 23.92
N PHE A 211 -5.70 3.45 24.88
CA PHE A 211 -6.89 4.25 25.19
C PHE A 211 -6.56 5.70 25.59
N GLN A 212 -5.57 5.90 26.46
CA GLN A 212 -5.14 7.23 26.90
C GLN A 212 -4.58 8.07 25.74
N VAL A 213 -3.74 7.47 24.89
CA VAL A 213 -3.18 8.10 23.69
C VAL A 213 -4.30 8.49 22.72
N LEU A 214 -5.22 7.57 22.43
CA LEU A 214 -6.37 7.83 21.57
C LEU A 214 -7.24 8.96 22.12
N ASN A 215 -7.43 9.05 23.44
CA ASN A 215 -8.22 10.11 24.05
C ASN A 215 -7.56 11.48 23.89
N THR A 216 -6.23 11.53 24.02
CA THR A 216 -5.44 12.74 23.76
C THR A 216 -5.55 13.18 22.31
N ILE A 217 -5.51 12.23 21.37
CA ILE A 217 -5.71 12.50 19.94
C ILE A 217 -7.12 13.08 19.69
N LEU A 218 -8.16 12.51 20.28
CA LEU A 218 -9.53 13.00 20.10
C LEU A 218 -9.71 14.44 20.60
N LYS A 219 -9.12 14.80 21.74
CA LYS A 219 -9.14 16.20 22.24
C LYS A 219 -8.48 17.16 21.25
N LYS A 220 -7.30 16.81 20.72
CA LYS A 220 -6.62 17.61 19.68
C LYS A 220 -7.46 17.72 18.40
N MET A 221 -8.16 16.65 18.01
CA MET A 221 -9.09 16.68 16.88
C MET A 221 -10.25 17.63 17.12
N GLU A 222 -10.83 17.65 18.33
CA GLU A 222 -11.91 18.57 18.68
C GLU A 222 -11.44 20.03 18.64
N GLU A 223 -10.28 20.34 19.20
CA GLU A 223 -9.67 21.68 19.13
C GLU A 223 -9.47 22.13 17.67
N LYS A 224 -8.90 21.26 16.84
CA LYS A 224 -8.67 21.54 15.41
C LYS A 224 -10.00 21.73 14.67
N MET A 225 -11.00 20.92 14.98
CA MET A 225 -12.33 21.01 14.39
C MET A 225 -13.02 22.34 14.73
N CYS A 226 -12.91 22.81 15.98
CA CYS A 226 -13.41 24.12 16.39
C CYS A 226 -12.71 25.24 15.61
N TYR A 227 -11.38 25.23 15.57
CA TYR A 227 -10.58 26.21 14.81
C TYR A 227 -11.00 26.30 13.34
N MET A 228 -11.19 25.14 12.69
CA MET A 228 -11.59 25.06 11.28
C MET A 228 -13.02 25.55 11.06
N LYS A 229 -13.96 25.18 11.95
CA LYS A 229 -15.38 25.61 11.87
C LYS A 229 -15.52 27.13 11.99
N GLU A 230 -14.81 27.75 12.92
CA GLU A 230 -14.80 29.21 13.10
C GLU A 230 -14.34 29.98 11.85
N ARG A 231 -13.49 29.35 11.04
CA ARG A 231 -12.89 29.94 9.83
C ARG A 231 -13.46 29.38 8.53
N HIS A 232 -14.49 28.54 8.62
CA HIS A 232 -15.16 27.89 7.48
C HIS A 232 -14.24 27.04 6.59
N TYR A 233 -13.17 26.49 7.16
CA TYR A 233 -12.32 25.53 6.44
C TYR A 233 -12.95 24.15 6.42
N THR A 234 -12.83 23.45 5.29
CA THR A 234 -13.37 22.09 5.15
C THR A 234 -12.27 21.03 5.21
N ASN A 235 -11.05 21.39 4.85
CA ASN A 235 -9.89 20.51 4.90
C ASN A 235 -8.64 21.25 5.36
N VAL A 236 -7.80 20.59 6.17
CA VAL A 236 -6.54 21.14 6.68
C VAL A 236 -5.58 21.57 5.56
N VAL A 237 -5.66 20.94 4.38
CA VAL A 237 -4.85 21.32 3.21
C VAL A 237 -5.18 22.72 2.67
N GLU A 238 -6.36 23.26 3.00
CA GLU A 238 -6.81 24.62 2.65
C GLU A 238 -6.31 25.67 3.65
N THR A 239 -5.65 25.22 4.72
CA THR A 239 -5.21 26.06 5.83
C THR A 239 -3.70 26.25 5.82
N ASN A 240 -3.21 27.19 6.64
CA ASN A 240 -1.78 27.35 6.88
C ASN A 240 -1.21 26.34 7.89
N ILE A 241 -2.03 25.39 8.38
CA ILE A 241 -1.60 24.38 9.33
C ILE A 241 -0.81 23.31 8.58
N LYS A 242 0.49 23.26 8.86
CA LYS A 242 1.40 22.28 8.26
C LYS A 242 1.42 20.96 9.05
N GLU A 243 1.17 21.02 10.35
CA GLU A 243 1.23 19.88 11.26
C GLU A 243 0.32 18.72 10.80
N ARG A 244 0.89 17.51 10.73
CA ARG A 244 0.16 16.26 10.53
C ARG A 244 0.40 15.31 11.70
N HIS A 245 -0.69 14.72 12.17
CA HIS A 245 -0.68 13.71 13.22
C HIS A 245 -0.85 12.33 12.58
N PHE A 246 0.11 11.43 12.78
CA PHE A 246 0.07 10.06 12.29
C PHE A 246 -0.14 9.11 13.47
N ILE A 247 -1.24 8.37 13.42
CA ILE A 247 -1.58 7.33 14.37
C ILE A 247 -1.18 6.00 13.73
N ILE A 248 -0.13 5.37 14.25
CA ILE A 248 0.37 4.08 13.77
C ILE A 248 -0.07 3.02 14.76
N VAL A 249 -0.95 2.13 14.33
CA VAL A 249 -1.39 0.98 15.12
C VAL A 249 -0.72 -0.27 14.58
N ASP A 250 0.32 -0.75 15.27
CA ASP A 250 0.92 -2.06 14.97
C ASP A 250 0.17 -3.17 15.71
N GLU A 251 -0.49 -4.03 14.93
CA GLU A 251 -1.35 -5.11 15.43
C GLU A 251 -2.61 -4.65 16.14
N GLY A 252 -3.50 -4.01 15.38
CA GLY A 252 -4.83 -3.65 15.86
C GLY A 252 -5.72 -4.84 16.24
N ALA A 253 -5.33 -6.08 15.94
CA ALA A 253 -6.02 -7.27 16.43
C ALA A 253 -5.98 -7.37 17.97
N GLU A 254 -4.93 -6.87 18.61
CA GLU A 254 -4.83 -6.80 20.09
C GLU A 254 -5.81 -5.78 20.69
N LEU A 255 -6.42 -4.92 19.87
CA LEU A 255 -7.50 -4.02 20.27
C LEU A 255 -8.90 -4.63 20.05
N CYS A 256 -8.98 -5.90 19.63
CA CYS A 256 -10.25 -6.59 19.44
C CYS A 256 -10.69 -7.29 20.74
N PRO A 257 -11.92 -7.05 21.24
CA PRO A 257 -12.39 -7.72 22.44
C PRO A 257 -12.58 -9.23 22.21
N ASP A 258 -12.11 -10.04 23.15
CA ASP A 258 -12.37 -11.48 23.20
C ASP A 258 -13.43 -11.77 24.28
N LYS A 259 -14.33 -12.73 24.01
CA LYS A 259 -15.40 -13.14 24.94
C LYS A 259 -14.87 -13.74 26.24
N SER A 260 -13.62 -14.22 26.24
CA SER A 260 -12.94 -14.78 27.41
C SER A 260 -12.35 -13.72 28.36
N MET A 261 -12.24 -12.46 27.93
CA MET A 261 -11.73 -11.37 28.75
C MET A 261 -12.77 -10.89 29.78
N ASP A 262 -12.33 -10.20 30.83
CA ASP A 262 -13.25 -9.57 31.77
C ASP A 262 -14.02 -8.40 31.13
N LYS A 263 -15.17 -8.05 31.74
CA LYS A 263 -16.09 -7.05 31.17
C LYS A 263 -15.46 -5.65 31.06
N GLU A 264 -14.56 -5.27 31.96
CA GLU A 264 -13.95 -3.94 31.95
C GLU A 264 -12.88 -3.85 30.86
N GLN A 265 -12.06 -4.90 30.69
CA GLN A 265 -11.16 -5.03 29.55
C GLN A 265 -11.93 -5.00 28.22
N GLN A 266 -13.03 -5.74 28.10
CA GLN A 266 -13.85 -5.70 26.88
C GLN A 266 -14.36 -4.29 26.58
N LYS A 267 -14.88 -3.56 27.58
CA LYS A 267 -15.33 -2.16 27.41
C LYS A 267 -14.20 -1.26 26.92
N LEU A 268 -13.00 -1.40 27.50
CA LEU A 268 -11.82 -0.63 27.11
C LEU A 268 -11.46 -0.87 25.64
N LEU A 269 -11.38 -2.13 25.21
CA LEU A 269 -11.05 -2.49 23.83
C LEU A 269 -12.11 -2.00 22.83
N ILE A 270 -13.40 -2.14 23.19
CA ILE A 270 -14.51 -1.59 22.40
C ILE A 270 -14.40 -0.07 22.26
N ALA A 271 -14.03 0.63 23.33
CA ALA A 271 -13.82 2.08 23.29
C ALA A 271 -12.68 2.43 22.34
N CYS A 272 -11.53 1.76 22.43
CA CYS A 272 -10.41 1.96 21.49
C CYS A 272 -10.84 1.77 20.02
N GLN A 273 -11.57 0.70 19.69
CA GLN A 273 -12.05 0.47 18.32
C GLN A 273 -13.01 1.56 17.84
N ARG A 274 -13.88 2.08 18.72
CA ARG A 274 -14.78 3.20 18.40
C ARG A 274 -14.00 4.48 18.13
N MET A 275 -12.98 4.77 18.94
CA MET A 275 -12.12 5.95 18.76
C MET A 275 -11.34 5.87 17.45
N LEU A 276 -10.75 4.72 17.13
CA LEU A 276 -10.07 4.49 15.85
C LEU A 276 -11.01 4.63 14.65
N SER A 277 -12.23 4.09 14.76
CA SER A 277 -13.26 4.24 13.74
C SER A 277 -13.69 5.70 13.55
N TYR A 278 -13.73 6.47 14.63
CA TYR A 278 -14.03 7.90 14.58
C TYR A 278 -12.88 8.69 13.93
N ILE A 279 -11.62 8.41 14.30
CA ILE A 279 -10.42 8.99 13.68
C ILE A 279 -10.42 8.70 12.18
N ALA A 280 -10.68 7.47 11.75
CA ALA A 280 -10.71 7.11 10.33
C ALA A 280 -11.80 7.86 9.55
N ARG A 281 -12.94 8.17 10.19
CA ARG A 281 -14.09 8.79 9.51
C ARG A 281 -13.94 10.29 9.32
N ILE A 282 -13.33 10.99 10.28
CA ILE A 282 -13.28 12.47 10.26
C ILE A 282 -11.86 13.05 10.37
N GLY A 283 -10.88 12.24 10.77
CA GLY A 283 -9.52 12.69 11.07
C GLY A 283 -8.78 13.21 9.85
N GLY A 284 -9.00 12.60 8.68
CA GLY A 284 -8.31 13.00 7.44
C GLY A 284 -8.43 14.49 7.13
N ALA A 285 -9.64 15.03 7.16
CA ALA A 285 -9.89 16.45 6.91
C ALA A 285 -9.28 17.38 7.97
N LEU A 286 -9.02 16.87 9.17
CA LEU A 286 -8.43 17.61 10.30
C LEU A 286 -6.91 17.47 10.37
N GLY A 287 -6.29 16.69 9.47
CA GLY A 287 -4.86 16.43 9.50
C GLY A 287 -4.43 15.29 10.42
N PHE A 288 -5.32 14.34 10.71
CA PHE A 288 -5.03 13.11 11.45
C PHE A 288 -5.10 11.91 10.50
N ARG A 289 -3.99 11.18 10.40
CA ARG A 289 -3.78 10.05 9.48
C ARG A 289 -3.68 8.78 10.27
N LEU A 290 -4.31 7.72 9.79
CA LEU A 290 -4.36 6.43 10.49
C LEU A 290 -3.66 5.39 9.62
N ILE A 291 -2.63 4.76 10.16
CA ILE A 291 -1.95 3.62 9.57
C ILE A 291 -2.27 2.42 10.45
N PHE A 292 -3.24 1.62 10.03
CA PHE A 292 -3.75 0.50 10.82
C PHE A 292 -3.20 -0.83 10.30
N CYS A 293 -2.48 -1.56 11.16
CA CYS A 293 -1.77 -2.76 10.75
C CYS A 293 -2.30 -4.00 11.48
N THR A 294 -2.37 -5.14 10.79
CA THR A 294 -2.67 -6.43 11.44
C THR A 294 -1.90 -7.59 10.80
N GLN A 295 -1.52 -8.61 11.59
CA GLN A 295 -1.00 -9.87 11.06
C GLN A 295 -2.08 -10.96 10.98
N TYR A 296 -3.19 -10.78 11.68
CA TYR A 296 -4.33 -11.69 11.74
C TYR A 296 -5.57 -11.00 11.18
N PRO A 297 -5.65 -10.81 9.85
CA PRO A 297 -6.78 -10.10 9.26
C PRO A 297 -8.03 -10.97 9.27
N THR A 298 -8.94 -10.66 10.19
CA THR A 298 -10.32 -11.15 10.21
C THR A 298 -11.27 -9.95 10.09
N GLY A 299 -12.55 -10.21 9.88
CA GLY A 299 -13.56 -9.14 9.85
C GLY A 299 -13.66 -8.37 11.16
N ASP A 300 -13.30 -9.01 12.29
CA ASP A 300 -13.40 -8.42 13.62
C ASP A 300 -12.14 -7.63 14.01
N THR A 301 -10.95 -8.07 13.57
CA THR A 301 -9.67 -7.41 13.91
C THR A 301 -9.41 -6.15 13.09
N LEU A 302 -10.02 -6.01 11.91
CA LEU A 302 -9.98 -4.81 11.09
C LEU A 302 -11.35 -4.13 11.07
N PRO A 303 -11.58 -3.08 11.88
CA PRO A 303 -12.87 -2.42 11.97
C PRO A 303 -13.36 -1.94 10.61
N ARG A 304 -14.63 -2.22 10.30
CA ARG A 304 -15.24 -1.87 9.00
C ARG A 304 -15.08 -0.40 8.64
N GLN A 305 -15.26 0.51 9.62
CA GLN A 305 -15.10 1.95 9.39
C GLN A 305 -13.65 2.31 9.05
N VAL A 306 -12.67 1.74 9.75
CA VAL A 306 -11.25 1.94 9.42
C VAL A 306 -10.96 1.48 8.00
N LYS A 307 -11.45 0.29 7.64
CA LYS A 307 -11.28 -0.27 6.29
C LYS A 307 -11.95 0.56 5.19
N GLN A 308 -13.17 1.03 5.42
CA GLN A 308 -13.94 1.79 4.43
C GLN A 308 -13.39 3.20 4.21
N ASN A 309 -12.76 3.81 5.21
CA ASN A 309 -12.15 5.14 5.09
C ASN A 309 -10.65 5.09 4.75
N SER A 310 -10.08 3.90 4.54
CA SER A 310 -8.70 3.72 4.08
C SER A 310 -8.69 3.31 2.62
N ASP A 311 -8.56 4.29 1.72
CA ASP A 311 -8.49 4.00 0.28
C ASP A 311 -7.16 3.33 -0.10
N ALA A 312 -6.09 3.65 0.63
CA ALA A 312 -4.80 3.01 0.48
C ALA A 312 -4.75 1.70 1.29
N LYS A 313 -4.52 0.58 0.60
CA LYS A 313 -4.43 -0.75 1.21
C LYS A 313 -3.14 -1.42 0.76
N LEU A 314 -2.27 -1.74 1.70
CA LEU A 314 -1.01 -2.43 1.43
C LEU A 314 -1.04 -3.81 2.07
N GLY A 315 -0.78 -4.84 1.27
CA GLY A 315 -0.74 -6.21 1.74
C GLY A 315 0.58 -6.89 1.43
N PHE A 316 1.21 -7.46 2.44
CA PHE A 316 2.25 -8.48 2.26
C PHE A 316 1.60 -9.87 2.19
N ARG A 317 2.42 -10.90 1.96
CA ARG A 317 1.96 -12.27 1.82
C ARG A 317 1.09 -12.69 3.01
N LEU A 318 -0.08 -13.24 2.70
CA LEU A 318 -1.05 -13.80 3.64
C LEU A 318 -1.36 -15.25 3.26
N PRO A 319 -1.88 -16.08 4.18
CA PRO A 319 -2.03 -17.51 3.90
C PRO A 319 -3.27 -17.85 3.06
N THR A 320 -4.30 -17.01 3.03
CA THR A 320 -5.61 -17.34 2.45
C THR A 320 -6.23 -16.18 1.66
N GLN A 321 -7.08 -16.50 0.70
CA GLN A 321 -7.88 -15.52 -0.05
C GLN A 321 -8.78 -14.69 0.86
N THR A 322 -9.37 -15.30 1.89
CA THR A 322 -10.19 -14.59 2.88
C THR A 322 -9.38 -13.50 3.58
N ALA A 323 -8.16 -13.82 4.01
CA ALA A 323 -7.25 -12.85 4.61
C ALA A 323 -6.90 -11.72 3.62
N SER A 324 -6.66 -12.06 2.35
CA SER A 324 -6.45 -11.07 1.28
C SER A 324 -7.64 -10.11 1.15
N GLN A 325 -8.85 -10.66 1.05
CA GLN A 325 -10.09 -9.89 0.91
C GLN A 325 -10.36 -8.97 2.11
N VAL A 326 -9.99 -9.39 3.32
CA VAL A 326 -10.09 -8.55 4.52
C VAL A 326 -9.18 -7.32 4.39
N VAL A 327 -7.93 -7.49 3.95
CA VAL A 327 -6.92 -6.40 3.94
C VAL A 327 -7.02 -5.49 2.73
N ILE A 328 -7.15 -6.04 1.52
CA ILE A 328 -7.06 -5.29 0.25
C ILE A 328 -8.35 -5.33 -0.58
N ASP A 329 -9.45 -5.87 -0.06
CA ASP A 329 -10.72 -6.03 -0.80
C ASP A 329 -10.62 -6.87 -2.09
N GLU A 330 -9.52 -7.60 -2.29
CA GLU A 330 -9.25 -8.46 -3.44
C GLU A 330 -8.44 -9.69 -3.02
N CYS A 331 -8.46 -10.73 -3.85
CA CYS A 331 -7.55 -11.87 -3.74
C CYS A 331 -6.16 -11.51 -4.29
N GLY A 332 -5.14 -12.30 -3.94
CA GLY A 332 -3.80 -12.20 -4.53
C GLY A 332 -2.67 -12.28 -3.52
N LEU A 333 -2.88 -11.84 -2.26
CA LEU A 333 -1.83 -11.89 -1.23
C LEU A 333 -1.42 -13.32 -0.86
N GLU A 334 -2.28 -14.30 -1.13
CA GLU A 334 -1.99 -15.73 -0.97
C GLU A 334 -1.05 -16.29 -2.05
N SER A 335 -1.07 -15.70 -3.24
CA SER A 335 -0.35 -16.17 -4.42
C SER A 335 0.91 -15.35 -4.74
N ILE A 336 1.10 -14.17 -4.14
CA ILE A 336 2.34 -13.41 -4.33
C ILE A 336 3.58 -14.18 -3.91
N LYS A 337 4.70 -13.91 -4.61
CA LYS A 337 6.01 -14.50 -4.32
C LYS A 337 6.39 -14.23 -2.87
N SER A 338 6.87 -15.27 -2.18
CA SER A 338 7.28 -15.20 -0.77
C SER A 338 8.65 -14.54 -0.60
N ILE A 339 8.76 -13.28 -1.02
CA ILE A 339 9.96 -12.44 -0.93
C ILE A 339 9.67 -11.35 0.10
N PRO A 340 10.52 -11.17 1.13
CA PRO A 340 10.34 -10.08 2.09
C PRO A 340 10.29 -8.71 1.40
N GLY A 341 9.27 -7.91 1.74
CA GLY A 341 9.01 -6.61 1.13
C GLY A 341 8.21 -6.67 -0.17
N ARG A 342 7.92 -7.86 -0.72
CA ARG A 342 6.98 -8.01 -1.85
C ARG A 342 5.56 -7.81 -1.36
N ALA A 343 4.84 -6.90 -1.99
CA ALA A 343 3.50 -6.53 -1.57
C ALA A 343 2.57 -6.25 -2.76
N LEU A 344 1.27 -6.29 -2.49
CA LEU A 344 0.26 -5.68 -3.35
C LEU A 344 -0.19 -4.37 -2.70
N PHE A 345 -0.15 -3.28 -3.46
CA PHE A 345 -0.65 -1.99 -3.06
C PHE A 345 -1.88 -1.65 -3.88
N LYS A 346 -2.96 -1.30 -3.19
CA LYS A 346 -4.24 -0.94 -3.79
C LYS A 346 -4.60 0.48 -3.40
N THR A 347 -4.92 1.27 -4.42
CA THR A 347 -5.64 2.54 -4.31
C THR A 347 -6.81 2.52 -5.28
N ASP A 348 -6.70 3.21 -6.42
CA ASP A 348 -7.60 3.07 -7.57
C ASP A 348 -7.37 1.72 -8.31
N ARG A 349 -6.13 1.25 -8.30
CA ARG A 349 -5.67 0.03 -8.96
C ARG A 349 -4.85 -0.84 -8.00
N LEU A 350 -4.90 -2.14 -8.22
CA LEU A 350 -4.06 -3.12 -7.53
C LEU A 350 -2.74 -3.27 -8.28
N THR A 351 -1.63 -2.97 -7.61
CA THR A 351 -0.28 -3.03 -8.20
C THR A 351 0.67 -3.85 -7.34
N GLU A 352 1.40 -4.79 -7.96
CA GLU A 352 2.48 -5.51 -7.30
C GLU A 352 3.74 -4.64 -7.22
N ILE A 353 4.34 -4.57 -6.04
CA ILE A 353 5.48 -3.70 -5.75
C ILE A 353 6.51 -4.40 -4.86
N GLN A 354 7.74 -3.92 -4.94
CA GLN A 354 8.76 -4.17 -3.91
C GLN A 354 8.92 -2.93 -3.04
N VAL A 355 8.60 -3.06 -1.76
CA VAL A 355 8.79 -2.03 -0.73
C VAL A 355 10.29 -1.80 -0.49
N PRO A 356 10.73 -0.54 -0.28
CA PRO A 356 12.12 -0.27 0.06
C PRO A 356 12.52 -0.96 1.37
N TYR A 357 13.78 -1.34 1.48
CA TYR A 357 14.35 -1.98 2.65
C TYR A 357 15.28 -0.98 3.32
N ILE A 358 14.93 -0.56 4.54
CA ILE A 358 15.79 0.22 5.42
C ILE A 358 16.36 -0.71 6.51
N SER A 359 17.66 -0.63 6.73
CA SER A 359 18.29 -1.28 7.89
C SER A 359 18.17 -0.38 9.11
N ASN A 360 18.23 -0.95 10.31
CA ASN A 360 18.24 -0.17 11.55
C ASN A 360 19.41 0.84 11.56
N GLU A 361 20.58 0.45 11.05
CA GLU A 361 21.76 1.33 10.95
C GLU A 361 21.49 2.54 10.04
N THR A 362 21.01 2.31 8.81
CA THR A 362 20.70 3.40 7.87
C THR A 362 19.63 4.33 8.43
N MET A 363 18.59 3.76 9.04
CA MET A 363 17.53 4.52 9.68
C MET A 363 18.05 5.42 10.80
N TRP A 364 18.83 4.87 11.74
CA TRP A 364 19.34 5.65 12.87
C TRP A 364 20.38 6.68 12.46
N ASN A 365 21.17 6.43 11.42
CA ASN A 365 22.08 7.44 10.87
C ASN A 365 21.34 8.71 10.44
N VAL A 366 20.11 8.57 9.96
CA VAL A 366 19.28 9.70 9.54
C VAL A 366 18.45 10.28 10.69
N LEU A 367 17.91 9.42 11.57
CA LEU A 367 16.99 9.84 12.63
C LEU A 367 17.67 10.42 13.87
N LYS A 368 18.93 10.05 14.14
CA LYS A 368 19.66 10.46 15.36
C LYS A 368 19.70 11.97 15.59
N GLN A 369 19.72 12.76 14.53
CA GLN A 369 19.71 14.23 14.62
C GLN A 369 18.41 14.82 15.21
N TYR A 370 17.34 14.03 15.31
CA TYR A 370 16.05 14.44 15.86
C TYR A 370 15.82 13.94 17.29
N GLU A 371 16.78 13.24 17.89
CA GLU A 371 16.68 12.83 19.30
C GLU A 371 16.73 14.05 20.22
N VAL A 372 15.83 14.08 21.21
CA VAL A 372 15.73 15.10 22.25
C VAL A 372 15.55 14.43 23.60
N GLU A 373 16.02 15.09 24.67
CA GLU A 373 15.68 14.67 26.03
C GLU A 373 14.21 14.97 26.29
N LYS A 374 13.43 13.93 26.59
CA LYS A 374 12.04 14.06 27.02
C LYS A 374 11.96 13.85 28.51
N HIS A 375 11.51 14.86 29.24
CA HIS A 375 11.11 14.68 30.62
C HIS A 375 9.78 13.93 30.64
N GLU A 376 9.71 12.77 31.30
CA GLU A 376 8.46 12.04 31.48
C GLU A 376 7.46 12.94 32.22
N HIS A 377 6.42 13.41 31.53
CA HIS A 377 5.22 13.87 32.21
C HIS A 377 4.49 12.63 32.73
N THR A 378 4.87 12.20 33.93
CA THR A 378 4.09 11.25 34.73
C THR A 378 2.77 11.92 35.10
N ASN A 379 1.77 11.83 34.21
CA ASN A 379 0.37 12.06 34.59
C ASN A 379 -0.09 10.86 35.41
N THR A 380 0.39 10.78 36.64
CA THR A 380 -0.22 9.99 37.70
C THR A 380 -1.56 10.65 38.03
N HIS A 381 -2.60 10.35 37.26
CA HIS A 381 -3.95 10.44 37.80
C HIS A 381 -4.07 9.34 38.85
N GLN A 382 -3.77 9.70 40.10
CA GLN A 382 -4.26 8.96 41.25
C GLN A 382 -5.78 8.89 41.10
N ILE A 383 -6.28 7.69 40.86
CA ILE A 383 -7.67 7.37 41.15
C ILE A 383 -7.71 7.35 42.67
N GLU A 384 -8.09 8.46 43.29
CA GLU A 384 -8.55 8.44 44.67
C GLU A 384 -9.80 7.56 44.70
N SER A 385 -9.63 6.35 45.21
CA SER A 385 -10.72 5.57 45.76
C SER A 385 -11.26 6.33 46.96
N SER A 386 -12.31 7.10 46.76
CA SER A 386 -13.19 7.49 47.85
C SER A 386 -13.95 6.24 48.28
N ASP A 387 -13.42 5.56 49.30
CA ASP A 387 -14.22 4.74 50.20
C ASP A 387 -15.21 5.70 50.86
N ASP A 388 -16.46 5.69 50.39
CA ASP A 388 -17.58 6.23 51.15
C ASP A 388 -18.65 5.14 51.19
N ASP A 389 -18.42 4.23 52.15
CA ASP A 389 -19.45 3.39 52.74
C ASP A 389 -20.44 4.33 53.44
N SER A 390 -21.60 4.56 52.82
CA SER A 390 -22.78 5.03 53.53
C SER A 390 -24.04 4.38 52.96
N ASP A 391 -24.50 3.39 53.71
CA ASP A 391 -25.89 3.06 54.02
C ASP A 391 -26.97 3.60 53.07
N LEU A 392 -27.58 2.71 52.29
CA LEU A 392 -29.01 2.82 51.96
C LEU A 392 -29.63 1.42 51.86
N ASP A 393 -30.57 1.19 52.78
CA ASP A 393 -31.62 0.16 52.77
C ASP A 393 -32.43 0.11 51.46
#